data_AF-A0A2I3LSI4-F1
#
_entry.id   AF-A0A2I3LSI4-F1
#
_cell.length_a   1.000
_cell.length_b   1.000
_cell.length_c   1.000
_cell.angle_alpha   90.00
_cell.angle_beta   90.00
_cell.angle_gamma   90.00
#
_symmetry.space_group_name_H-M   'P 1'
#
loop_
_entity.id
_entity.type
_entity.pdbx_description
1 polymer ?
#
loop_
_entity_poly.entity_id
_entity_poly.type
_entity_poly.pdbx_seq_one_letter_code
_entity_poly.pdbx_strand_id
1 'polypeptide(L)'
;MSVGFIGAGQLAFALVKGFTAAGILAAHKIMASSPDMDLATVSALRKMGVKLTPHNKEAVQHSDVLFLAVKPHIIPFILDEIGTHIEDRHIVVSCAAGVTIGSIEKKLSAFRPTPRVIRCMTNIPVVVREGATVYATGTHAQVEDGRLLEQLLNSVGFCTEVEEDLIDAVTGLSGSGPAYAFTALDALADGGVKMGLPRRLAVRLGAQALLGAAVHG
;
A
#
# COMPACT_ATOMS: atom_id res chain seq x y z
N MET A 1 -8.66 -16.71 -0.49
CA MET A 1 -7.70 -15.67 -0.12
C MET A 1 -8.37 -14.62 0.76
N SER A 2 -7.86 -14.44 1.97
CA SER A 2 -8.15 -13.34 2.88
C SER A 2 -6.95 -12.40 2.94
N VAL A 3 -7.20 -11.09 3.08
CA VAL A 3 -6.14 -10.08 3.14
C VAL A 3 -6.19 -9.32 4.46
N GLY A 4 -5.03 -9.16 5.08
CA GLY A 4 -4.84 -8.46 6.33
C GLY A 4 -4.03 -7.18 6.14
N PHE A 5 -4.32 -6.17 6.95
CA PHE A 5 -3.52 -4.97 7.07
C PHE A 5 -3.17 -4.74 8.53
N ILE A 6 -1.89 -4.72 8.86
CA ILE A 6 -1.42 -4.14 10.12
C ILE A 6 -1.18 -2.66 9.87
N GLY A 7 -2.00 -1.82 10.51
CA GLY A 7 -2.12 -0.40 10.21
C GLY A 7 -3.38 -0.10 9.39
N ALA A 8 -4.17 0.87 9.84
CA ALA A 8 -5.39 1.34 9.18
C ALA A 8 -5.27 2.80 8.70
N GLY A 9 -4.07 3.21 8.28
CA GLY A 9 -3.79 4.56 7.79
C GLY A 9 -4.26 4.81 6.35
N GLN A 10 -3.77 5.90 5.75
CA GLN A 10 -4.13 6.30 4.38
C GLN A 10 -3.79 5.23 3.34
N LEU A 11 -2.63 4.59 3.45
CA LEU A 11 -2.21 3.56 2.50
C LEU A 11 -3.12 2.33 2.56
N ALA A 12 -3.40 1.82 3.76
CA ALA A 12 -4.32 0.70 3.93
C ALA A 12 -5.71 1.03 3.38
N PHE A 13 -6.25 2.21 3.72
CA PHE A 13 -7.52 2.69 3.16
C PHE A 13 -7.50 2.75 1.62
N ALA A 14 -6.44 3.29 1.03
CA ALA A 14 -6.29 3.42 -0.41
C ALA A 14 -6.28 2.06 -1.12
N LEU A 15 -5.49 1.10 -0.62
CA LEU A 15 -5.40 -0.26 -1.17
C LEU A 15 -6.73 -1.01 -1.03
N VAL A 16 -7.35 -0.98 0.15
CA VAL A 16 -8.66 -1.62 0.37
C VAL A 16 -9.70 -1.05 -0.58
N LYS A 17 -9.76 0.28 -0.72
CA LYS A 17 -10.70 0.94 -1.63
C LYS A 17 -10.41 0.57 -3.09
N GLY A 18 -9.15 0.53 -3.49
CA GLY A 18 -8.75 0.06 -4.80
C GLY A 18 -9.19 -1.39 -5.06
N PHE A 19 -8.84 -2.32 -4.18
CA PHE A 19 -9.15 -3.76 -4.35
C PHE A 19 -10.65 -4.04 -4.37
N THR A 20 -11.42 -3.38 -3.50
CA THR A 20 -12.88 -3.53 -3.47
C THR A 20 -13.53 -2.91 -4.71
N ALA A 21 -13.07 -1.76 -5.18
CA ALA A 21 -13.56 -1.13 -6.41
C ALA A 21 -13.18 -1.92 -7.67
N ALA A 22 -12.04 -2.61 -7.68
CA ALA A 22 -11.63 -3.51 -8.76
C ALA A 22 -12.42 -4.83 -8.77
N GLY A 23 -13.19 -5.14 -7.72
CA GLY A 23 -13.96 -6.38 -7.60
C GLY A 23 -13.11 -7.62 -7.32
N ILE A 24 -11.81 -7.47 -7.04
CA ILE A 24 -10.88 -8.59 -6.83
C ILE A 24 -10.98 -9.16 -5.41
N LEU A 25 -11.43 -8.35 -4.44
CA LEU A 25 -11.63 -8.75 -3.05
C LEU A 25 -12.95 -8.20 -2.52
N ALA A 26 -13.76 -9.09 -1.93
CA ALA A 26 -14.92 -8.67 -1.15
C ALA A 26 -14.46 -8.05 0.17
N ALA A 27 -15.08 -6.94 0.59
CA ALA A 27 -14.66 -6.20 1.79
C ALA A 27 -14.63 -7.06 3.07
N HIS A 28 -15.56 -8.01 3.22
CA HIS A 28 -15.61 -8.92 4.38
C HIS A 28 -14.45 -9.94 4.43
N LYS A 29 -13.70 -10.12 3.33
CA LYS A 29 -12.46 -10.91 3.29
C LYS A 29 -11.24 -10.10 3.71
N ILE A 30 -11.40 -8.80 3.93
CA ILE A 30 -10.34 -7.90 4.37
C ILE A 30 -10.47 -7.64 5.88
N MET A 31 -9.35 -7.69 6.58
CA MET A 31 -9.24 -7.24 7.97
C MET A 31 -8.13 -6.20 8.11
N ALA A 32 -8.38 -5.13 8.85
CA ALA A 32 -7.35 -4.15 9.20
C ALA A 32 -7.27 -3.95 10.71
N SER A 33 -6.06 -3.84 11.24
CA SER A 33 -5.82 -3.54 12.64
C SER A 33 -5.24 -2.15 12.87
N SER A 34 -5.68 -1.50 13.96
CA SER A 34 -5.13 -0.22 14.41
C SER A 34 -5.36 -0.06 15.92
N PRO A 35 -4.35 0.39 16.69
CA PRO A 35 -4.55 0.69 18.11
C PRO A 35 -5.47 1.90 18.32
N ASP A 36 -5.47 2.85 17.38
CA ASP A 36 -6.39 3.99 17.36
C ASP A 36 -7.56 3.68 16.42
N MET A 37 -8.74 3.47 17.01
CA MET A 37 -9.96 3.10 16.30
C MET A 37 -10.86 4.30 15.96
N ASP A 38 -10.47 5.51 16.37
CA ASP A 38 -11.23 6.75 16.14
C ASP A 38 -10.76 7.51 14.89
N LEU A 39 -9.72 7.00 14.21
CA LEU A 39 -9.22 7.55 12.95
C LEU A 39 -10.32 7.62 11.88
N ALA A 40 -10.31 8.72 11.10
CA ALA A 40 -11.23 8.89 9.98
C ALA A 40 -11.13 7.76 8.94
N THR A 41 -9.93 7.21 8.72
CA THR A 41 -9.70 6.06 7.83
C THR A 41 -10.33 4.78 8.38
N VAL A 42 -10.29 4.54 9.69
CA VAL A 42 -10.96 3.40 10.35
C VAL A 42 -12.48 3.51 10.18
N SER A 43 -13.04 4.71 10.39
CA SER A 43 -14.47 4.96 10.13
C SER A 43 -14.86 4.69 8.67
N ALA A 44 -14.02 5.14 7.72
CA ALA A 44 -14.25 4.89 6.30
C ALA A 44 -14.17 3.40 5.92
N LEU A 45 -13.16 2.67 6.43
CA LEU A 45 -13.03 1.22 6.26
C LEU A 45 -14.25 0.47 6.82
N ARG A 46 -14.75 0.89 7.98
CA ARG A 46 -15.95 0.29 8.60
C ARG A 46 -17.17 0.43 7.68
N LYS A 47 -17.38 1.61 7.10
CA LYS A 47 -18.48 1.88 6.16
C LYS A 47 -18.38 1.04 4.88
N MET A 48 -17.17 0.63 4.49
CA MET A 48 -16.96 -0.25 3.35
C MET A 48 -17.22 -1.73 3.65
N GLY A 49 -17.47 -2.11 4.92
CA GLY A 49 -17.70 -3.50 5.32
C GLY A 49 -16.42 -4.30 5.58
N VAL A 50 -15.30 -3.61 5.83
CA VAL A 50 -14.02 -4.22 6.23
C VAL A 50 -14.08 -4.63 7.70
N LYS A 51 -13.51 -5.79 8.03
CA LYS A 51 -13.36 -6.21 9.43
C LYS A 51 -12.29 -5.36 10.10
N LEU A 52 -12.57 -4.86 11.29
CA LEU A 52 -11.65 -3.99 12.03
C LEU A 52 -11.42 -4.54 13.42
N THR A 53 -10.19 -4.45 13.89
CA THR A 53 -9.78 -4.95 15.21
C THR A 53 -8.67 -4.08 15.80
N PRO A 54 -8.61 -3.89 17.14
CA PRO A 54 -7.45 -3.28 17.77
C PRO A 54 -6.26 -4.26 17.90
N HIS A 55 -6.43 -5.54 17.57
CA HIS A 55 -5.44 -6.58 17.82
C HIS A 55 -4.75 -7.06 16.52
N ASN A 56 -3.43 -6.85 16.40
CA ASN A 56 -2.66 -7.27 15.22
C ASN A 56 -2.69 -8.79 15.03
N LYS A 57 -2.70 -9.55 16.13
CA LYS A 57 -2.82 -11.01 16.12
C LYS A 57 -4.06 -11.49 15.35
N GLU A 58 -5.21 -10.84 15.52
CA GLU A 58 -6.44 -11.23 14.81
C GLU A 58 -6.31 -10.98 13.30
N ALA A 59 -5.67 -9.86 12.92
CA ALA A 59 -5.38 -9.57 11.52
C ALA A 59 -4.44 -10.61 10.90
N VAL A 60 -3.44 -11.10 11.65
CA VAL A 60 -2.59 -12.22 11.19
C VAL A 60 -3.43 -13.48 11.00
N GLN A 61 -4.15 -13.92 12.03
CA GLN A 61 -4.91 -15.17 12.00
C GLN A 61 -5.99 -15.22 10.91
N HIS A 62 -6.60 -14.08 10.57
CA HIS A 62 -7.62 -14.00 9.52
C HIS A 62 -7.04 -14.12 8.10
N SER A 63 -5.75 -13.87 7.91
CA SER A 63 -5.18 -13.51 6.60
C SER A 63 -4.35 -14.61 5.95
N ASP A 64 -4.32 -14.61 4.62
CA ASP A 64 -3.36 -15.36 3.81
C ASP A 64 -2.23 -14.43 3.33
N VAL A 65 -2.58 -13.21 2.92
CA VAL A 65 -1.63 -12.13 2.58
C VAL A 65 -1.75 -11.03 3.62
N LEU A 66 -0.63 -10.70 4.27
CA LEU A 66 -0.58 -9.73 5.37
C LEU A 66 0.26 -8.52 4.99
N PHE A 67 -0.40 -7.38 4.77
CA PHE A 67 0.27 -6.10 4.50
C PHE A 67 0.71 -5.43 5.81
N LEU A 68 1.98 -5.05 5.88
CA LEU A 68 2.51 -4.17 6.93
C LEU A 68 2.44 -2.72 6.43
N ALA A 69 1.40 -2.00 6.84
CA ALA A 69 1.06 -0.63 6.43
C ALA A 69 1.22 0.37 7.58
N VAL A 70 2.23 0.16 8.44
CA VAL A 70 2.62 1.06 9.53
C VAL A 70 3.86 1.88 9.18
N LYS A 71 4.19 2.87 10.01
CA LYS A 71 5.42 3.67 9.83
C LYS A 71 6.66 2.78 9.96
N PRO A 72 7.78 3.09 9.26
CA PRO A 72 9.00 2.25 9.27
C PRO A 72 9.52 1.90 10.66
N HIS A 73 9.58 2.88 11.57
CA HIS A 73 10.07 2.66 12.94
C HIS A 73 9.16 1.77 13.79
N ILE A 74 7.92 1.51 13.37
CA ILE A 74 6.97 0.65 14.08
C ILE A 74 7.16 -0.83 13.70
N ILE A 75 7.71 -1.11 12.50
CA ILE A 75 7.86 -2.49 11.98
C ILE A 75 8.60 -3.42 12.95
N PRO A 76 9.76 -3.06 13.53
CA PRO A 76 10.47 -3.95 14.47
C PRO A 76 9.60 -4.46 15.62
N PHE A 77 8.74 -3.60 16.18
CA PHE A 77 7.86 -3.92 17.31
C PHE A 77 6.71 -4.83 16.88
N ILE A 78 6.13 -4.57 15.70
CA ILE A 78 5.09 -5.42 15.13
C ILE A 78 5.61 -6.82 14.88
N LEU A 79 6.78 -6.95 14.25
CA LEU A 79 7.36 -8.26 13.95
C LEU A 79 7.63 -9.08 15.20
N ASP A 80 8.06 -8.44 16.30
CA ASP A 80 8.23 -9.11 17.59
C ASP A 80 6.88 -9.53 18.20
N GLU A 81 5.84 -8.70 18.06
CA GLU A 81 4.48 -8.98 18.53
C GLU A 81 3.84 -10.16 17.78
N ILE A 82 3.92 -10.17 16.45
CA ILE A 82 3.18 -11.12 15.61
C ILE A 82 3.99 -12.33 15.16
N GLY A 83 5.31 -12.34 15.37
CA GLY A 83 6.21 -13.35 14.81
C GLY A 83 5.81 -14.79 15.16
N THR A 84 5.37 -15.03 16.41
CA THR A 84 4.88 -16.34 16.87
C THR A 84 3.58 -16.80 16.22
N HIS A 85 2.87 -15.91 15.52
CA HIS A 85 1.60 -16.17 14.85
C HIS A 85 1.74 -16.30 13.33
N ILE A 86 2.95 -16.08 12.78
CA ILE A 86 3.23 -16.33 11.37
C ILE A 86 3.26 -17.84 11.11
N GLU A 87 2.68 -18.24 9.98
CA GLU A 87 2.38 -19.62 9.55
C GLU A 87 2.85 -19.80 8.10
N ASP A 88 3.06 -21.03 7.63
CA ASP A 88 3.61 -21.28 6.28
C ASP A 88 2.72 -20.71 5.18
N ARG A 89 1.42 -20.59 5.43
CA ARG A 89 0.47 -20.00 4.48
C ARG A 89 0.70 -18.51 4.25
N HIS A 90 1.27 -17.79 5.23
CA HIS A 90 1.29 -16.34 5.23
C HIS A 90 2.33 -15.79 4.26
N ILE A 91 1.92 -14.85 3.43
CA ILE A 91 2.81 -13.98 2.66
C ILE A 91 2.84 -12.61 3.36
N VAL A 92 3.97 -12.24 3.92
CA VAL A 92 4.16 -10.95 4.61
C VAL A 92 4.62 -9.91 3.59
N VAL A 93 3.78 -8.92 3.33
CA VAL A 93 4.04 -7.86 2.36
C VAL A 93 4.35 -6.56 3.10
N SER A 94 5.61 -6.13 3.14
CA SER A 94 5.99 -4.87 3.79
C SER A 94 5.89 -3.71 2.82
N CYS A 95 5.09 -2.70 3.15
CA CYS A 95 5.02 -1.45 2.39
C CYS A 95 5.66 -0.27 3.12
N ALA A 96 6.47 -0.55 4.14
CA ALA A 96 7.19 0.45 4.91
C ALA A 96 8.45 0.92 4.18
N ALA A 97 8.53 2.23 3.90
CA ALA A 97 9.68 2.84 3.22
C ALA A 97 11.00 2.59 3.98
N GLY A 98 12.04 2.19 3.25
CA GLY A 98 13.40 1.96 3.78
C GLY A 98 13.56 0.73 4.69
N VAL A 99 12.52 -0.08 4.88
CA VAL A 99 12.62 -1.33 5.65
C VAL A 99 12.96 -2.48 4.72
N THR A 100 14.16 -3.04 4.85
CA THR A 100 14.66 -4.07 3.94
C THR A 100 14.05 -5.43 4.22
N ILE A 101 13.96 -6.28 3.18
CA ILE A 101 13.56 -7.69 3.29
C ILE A 101 14.43 -8.39 4.33
N GLY A 102 15.75 -8.26 4.22
CA GLY A 102 16.68 -8.89 5.15
C GLY A 102 16.46 -8.50 6.61
N SER A 103 16.02 -7.26 6.89
CA SER A 103 15.70 -6.83 8.26
C SER A 103 14.43 -7.52 8.81
N ILE A 104 13.44 -7.75 7.95
CA ILE A 104 12.18 -8.40 8.30
C ILE A 104 12.40 -9.91 8.47
N GLU A 105 13.05 -10.54 7.49
CA GLU A 105 13.39 -11.97 7.54
C GLU A 105 14.22 -12.28 8.79
N LYS A 106 15.28 -11.50 9.07
CA LYS A 106 16.10 -11.70 10.28
C LYS A 106 15.29 -11.75 11.57
N LYS A 107 14.26 -10.91 11.71
CA LYS A 107 13.37 -10.92 12.87
C LYS A 107 12.41 -12.11 12.86
N LEU A 108 11.75 -12.36 11.73
CA LEU A 108 10.79 -13.46 11.63
C LEU A 108 11.44 -14.84 11.73
N SER A 109 12.70 -14.97 11.30
CA SER A 109 13.49 -16.20 11.40
C SER A 109 13.76 -16.65 12.84
N ALA A 110 13.60 -15.77 13.83
CA ALA A 110 13.63 -16.16 15.25
C ALA A 110 12.41 -17.01 15.66
N PHE A 111 11.31 -16.92 14.91
CA PHE A 111 10.05 -17.61 15.19
C PHE A 111 9.70 -18.67 14.14
N ARG A 112 10.08 -18.43 12.87
CA ARG A 112 9.80 -19.33 11.75
C ARG A 112 10.98 -19.38 10.79
N PRO A 113 11.58 -20.55 10.49
CA PRO A 113 12.81 -20.62 9.70
C PRO A 113 12.74 -20.03 8.28
N THR A 114 11.58 -20.14 7.61
CA THR A 114 11.41 -19.78 6.20
C THR A 114 10.23 -18.81 6.00
N PRO A 115 10.30 -17.57 6.52
CA PRO A 115 9.21 -16.61 6.38
C PRO A 115 9.12 -16.11 4.93
N ARG A 116 7.93 -16.23 4.31
CA ARG A 116 7.67 -15.71 2.96
C ARG A 116 7.43 -14.20 3.05
N VAL A 117 8.44 -13.42 2.65
CA VAL A 117 8.41 -11.95 2.72
C VAL A 117 8.50 -11.37 1.32
N ILE A 118 7.70 -10.34 1.06
CA ILE A 118 7.82 -9.51 -0.15
C ILE A 118 7.86 -8.05 0.29
N ARG A 119 8.81 -7.28 -0.26
CA ARG A 119 8.84 -5.82 -0.07
C ARG A 119 8.09 -5.16 -1.20
N CYS A 120 7.25 -4.19 -0.84
CA CYS A 120 6.30 -3.48 -1.68
C CYS A 120 6.58 -1.99 -1.57
N MET A 121 6.50 -1.26 -2.67
CA MET A 121 6.47 0.20 -2.67
C MET A 121 5.38 0.64 -3.63
N THR A 122 4.36 1.31 -3.09
CA THR A 122 3.22 1.82 -3.86
C THR A 122 2.86 3.24 -3.40
N ASN A 123 1.92 3.87 -4.09
CA ASN A 123 1.51 5.25 -3.83
C ASN A 123 -0.02 5.38 -3.67
N ILE A 124 -0.46 6.52 -3.12
CA ILE A 124 -1.89 6.75 -2.79
C ILE A 124 -2.85 6.65 -4.01
N PRO A 125 -2.45 6.99 -5.26
CA PRO A 125 -3.28 6.78 -6.45
C PRO A 125 -3.86 5.38 -6.69
N VAL A 126 -3.41 4.34 -5.97
CA VAL A 126 -4.12 3.03 -5.92
C VAL A 126 -5.60 3.17 -5.55
N VAL A 127 -5.98 4.22 -4.81
CA VAL A 127 -7.37 4.51 -4.43
C VAL A 127 -8.29 4.80 -5.64
N VAL A 128 -7.71 5.27 -6.75
CA VAL A 128 -8.40 5.49 -8.03
C VAL A 128 -7.93 4.49 -9.10
N ARG A 129 -7.21 3.44 -8.70
CA ARG A 129 -6.69 2.36 -9.55
C ARG A 129 -5.63 2.79 -10.57
N GLU A 130 -4.95 3.90 -10.31
CA GLU A 130 -3.84 4.42 -11.12
C GLU A 130 -2.55 4.46 -10.28
N GLY A 131 -2.39 3.48 -9.39
CA GLY A 131 -1.19 3.33 -8.58
C GLY A 131 0.04 3.00 -9.42
N ALA A 132 1.22 3.36 -8.93
CA ALA A 132 2.48 2.85 -9.43
C ALA A 132 3.12 2.04 -8.32
N THR A 133 3.32 0.75 -8.58
CA THR A 133 3.80 -0.21 -7.59
C THR A 133 4.99 -0.98 -8.11
N VAL A 134 5.97 -1.19 -7.25
CA VAL A 134 7.03 -2.17 -7.48
C VAL A 134 7.11 -3.12 -6.30
N TYR A 135 7.62 -4.31 -6.53
CA TYR A 135 7.90 -5.27 -5.47
C TYR A 135 9.20 -6.03 -5.70
N ALA A 136 9.78 -6.54 -4.61
CA ALA A 136 10.93 -7.44 -4.62
C ALA A 136 10.63 -8.64 -3.72
N THR A 137 10.89 -9.85 -4.21
CA THR A 137 10.65 -11.09 -3.47
C THR A 137 11.78 -11.42 -2.51
N GLY A 138 11.45 -11.86 -1.30
CA GLY A 138 12.44 -12.28 -0.32
C GLY A 138 12.99 -13.69 -0.55
N THR A 139 13.96 -14.06 0.28
CA THR A 139 14.76 -15.28 0.16
C THR A 139 13.90 -16.55 0.13
N HIS A 140 12.78 -16.55 0.86
CA HIS A 140 11.90 -17.71 0.99
C HIS A 140 10.54 -17.53 0.30
N ALA A 141 10.32 -16.42 -0.42
CA ALA A 141 9.12 -16.25 -1.22
C ALA A 141 9.15 -17.20 -2.42
N GLN A 142 8.01 -17.83 -2.70
CA GLN A 142 7.85 -18.70 -3.86
C GLN A 142 7.55 -17.88 -5.11
N VAL A 143 7.81 -18.43 -6.30
CA VAL A 143 7.52 -17.76 -7.58
C VAL A 143 6.01 -17.44 -7.69
N GLU A 144 5.18 -18.31 -7.15
CA GLU A 144 3.73 -18.14 -7.09
C GLU A 144 3.31 -16.97 -6.19
N ASP A 145 4.13 -16.60 -5.20
CA ASP A 145 3.85 -15.51 -4.25
C ASP A 145 4.01 -14.17 -4.93
N GLY A 146 5.10 -14.01 -5.69
CA GLY A 146 5.35 -12.83 -6.53
C GLY A 146 4.23 -12.66 -7.55
N ARG A 147 3.88 -13.73 -8.28
CA ARG A 147 2.78 -13.70 -9.26
C ARG A 147 1.43 -13.34 -8.62
N LEU A 148 1.12 -13.88 -7.45
CA LEU A 148 -0.11 -13.56 -6.73
C LEU A 148 -0.15 -12.09 -6.33
N LEU A 149 0.95 -11.57 -5.78
CA LEU A 149 1.02 -10.17 -5.39
C LEU A 149 0.95 -9.23 -6.60
N GLU A 150 1.64 -9.57 -7.69
CA GLU A 150 1.59 -8.83 -8.94
C GLU A 150 0.17 -8.76 -9.50
N GLN A 151 -0.54 -9.90 -9.56
CA GLN A 151 -1.95 -9.93 -9.97
C GLN A 151 -2.84 -9.06 -9.08
N LEU A 152 -2.63 -9.11 -7.76
CA LEU A 152 -3.40 -8.32 -6.81
C LEU A 152 -3.16 -6.81 -7.01
N LEU A 153 -1.89 -6.40 -7.11
CA LEU A 153 -1.51 -4.99 -7.22
C LEU A 153 -1.78 -4.41 -8.61
N ASN A 154 -1.73 -5.22 -9.68
CA ASN A 154 -2.13 -4.81 -11.02
C ASN A 154 -3.63 -4.45 -11.11
N SER A 155 -4.46 -4.92 -10.18
CA SER A 155 -5.89 -4.53 -10.14
C SER A 155 -6.11 -3.06 -9.75
N VAL A 156 -5.09 -2.43 -9.14
CA VAL A 156 -5.13 -1.05 -8.60
C VAL A 156 -4.08 -0.12 -9.21
N GLY A 157 -3.45 -0.52 -10.31
CA GLY A 157 -2.50 0.32 -11.04
C GLY A 157 -1.42 -0.50 -11.72
N PHE A 158 -0.33 0.16 -12.11
CA PHE A 158 0.87 -0.49 -12.63
C PHE A 158 1.59 -1.25 -11.51
N CYS A 159 1.99 -2.50 -11.77
CA CYS A 159 2.83 -3.30 -10.90
C CYS A 159 3.90 -4.02 -11.71
N THR A 160 5.14 -4.04 -11.21
CA THR A 160 6.24 -4.84 -11.77
C THR A 160 7.21 -5.29 -10.68
N GLU A 161 7.86 -6.41 -10.90
CA GLU A 161 8.99 -6.84 -10.09
C GLU A 161 10.24 -6.00 -10.37
N VAL A 162 11.03 -5.75 -9.34
CA VAL A 162 12.32 -5.05 -9.40
C VAL A 162 13.30 -5.67 -8.41
N GLU A 163 14.60 -5.43 -8.62
CA GLU A 163 15.61 -5.68 -7.59
C GLU A 163 15.38 -4.77 -6.38
N GLU A 164 15.61 -5.30 -5.16
CA GLU A 164 15.29 -4.59 -3.92
C GLU A 164 16.05 -3.25 -3.80
N ASP A 165 17.27 -3.18 -4.32
CA ASP A 165 18.14 -1.99 -4.26
C ASP A 165 17.57 -0.79 -5.07
N LEU A 166 16.68 -1.04 -6.03
CA LEU A 166 15.98 0.00 -6.79
C LEU A 166 14.81 0.62 -6.03
N ILE A 167 14.28 -0.05 -4.99
CA ILE A 167 13.03 0.38 -4.32
C ILE A 167 13.18 1.76 -3.65
N ASP A 168 14.35 2.09 -3.14
CA ASP A 168 14.59 3.39 -2.51
C ASP A 168 14.54 4.53 -3.55
N ALA A 169 15.10 4.30 -4.74
CA ALA A 169 14.99 5.24 -5.86
C ALA A 169 13.53 5.36 -6.36
N VAL A 170 12.81 4.24 -6.48
CA VAL A 170 11.40 4.21 -6.85
C VAL A 170 10.53 4.98 -5.85
N THR A 171 10.86 4.92 -4.56
CA THR A 171 10.17 5.68 -3.50
C THR A 171 10.27 7.18 -3.74
N GLY A 172 11.47 7.68 -4.08
CA GLY A 172 11.71 9.09 -4.38
C GLY A 172 10.98 9.60 -5.63
N LEU A 173 10.78 8.72 -6.62
CA LEU A 173 10.10 9.03 -7.87
C LEU A 173 8.58 8.83 -7.78
N SER A 174 8.11 7.58 -7.68
CA SER A 174 6.70 7.22 -7.80
C SER A 174 5.95 7.28 -6.47
N GLY A 175 6.65 7.04 -5.35
CA GLY A 175 6.08 7.14 -4.02
C GLY A 175 5.74 8.56 -3.62
N SER A 176 6.74 9.45 -3.73
CA SER A 176 6.59 10.88 -3.50
C SER A 176 6.03 11.65 -4.70
N GLY A 177 6.06 11.07 -5.90
CA GLY A 177 5.59 11.66 -7.16
C GLY A 177 4.23 12.34 -7.11
N PRO A 178 3.19 11.72 -6.52
CA PRO A 178 1.88 12.36 -6.36
C PRO A 178 1.96 13.69 -5.60
N ALA A 179 2.82 13.82 -4.58
CA ALA A 179 2.98 15.08 -3.85
C ALA A 179 3.61 16.18 -4.72
N TYR A 180 4.53 15.82 -5.61
CA TYR A 180 5.10 16.75 -6.59
C TYR A 180 4.02 17.21 -7.58
N ALA A 181 3.20 16.28 -8.07
CA ALA A 181 2.09 16.60 -8.97
C ALA A 181 1.03 17.50 -8.31
N PHE A 182 0.68 17.26 -7.03
CA PHE A 182 -0.23 18.12 -6.30
C PHE A 182 0.33 19.53 -6.11
N THR A 183 1.61 19.65 -5.76
CA THR A 183 2.28 20.95 -5.66
C THR A 183 2.27 21.70 -7.00
N ALA A 184 2.59 21.03 -8.10
CA ALA A 184 2.56 21.62 -9.43
C ALA A 184 1.14 22.04 -9.85
N LEU A 185 0.13 21.21 -9.58
CA LEU A 185 -1.26 21.50 -9.90
C LEU A 185 -1.77 22.73 -9.15
N ASP A 186 -1.40 22.88 -7.88
CA ASP A 186 -1.79 24.04 -7.07
C ASP A 186 -1.21 25.34 -7.64
N ALA A 187 0.07 25.31 -8.04
CA ALA A 187 0.74 26.44 -8.69
C ALA A 187 0.18 26.77 -10.09
N LEU A 188 -0.13 25.74 -10.90
CA LEU A 188 -0.79 25.94 -12.20
C LEU A 188 -2.16 26.59 -12.04
N ALA A 189 -2.93 26.16 -11.03
CA ALA A 189 -4.21 26.75 -10.72
C ALA A 189 -4.07 28.20 -10.24
N ASP A 190 -3.04 28.54 -9.47
CA ASP A 190 -2.75 29.92 -9.04
C ASP A 190 -2.44 30.81 -10.26
N GLY A 191 -1.63 30.31 -11.19
CA GLY A 191 -1.36 30.97 -12.46
C GLY A 191 -2.64 31.22 -13.26
N GLY A 192 -3.52 30.22 -13.39
CA GLY A 192 -4.81 30.37 -14.06
C GLY A 192 -5.72 31.42 -13.41
N VAL A 193 -5.78 31.45 -12.08
CA VAL A 193 -6.54 32.46 -11.32
C VAL A 193 -5.97 33.86 -11.54
N LYS A 194 -4.64 34.00 -11.49
CA LYS A 194 -3.96 35.27 -11.78
C LYS A 194 -4.29 35.81 -13.17
N MET A 195 -4.57 34.93 -14.13
CA MET A 195 -4.97 35.28 -15.49
C MET A 195 -6.50 35.37 -15.69
N GLY A 196 -7.30 35.33 -14.62
CA GLY A 196 -8.74 35.59 -14.64
C GLY A 196 -9.65 34.36 -14.63
N LEU A 197 -9.11 33.14 -14.52
CA LEU A 197 -9.95 31.94 -14.39
C LEU A 197 -10.51 31.80 -12.97
N PRO A 198 -11.76 31.33 -12.80
CA PRO A 198 -12.25 30.89 -11.49
C PRO A 198 -11.40 29.71 -10.96
N ARG A 199 -11.07 29.72 -9.66
CA ARG A 199 -10.20 28.69 -9.03
C ARG A 199 -10.61 27.25 -9.37
N ARG A 200 -11.90 26.94 -9.26
CA ARG A 200 -12.44 25.60 -9.55
C ARG A 200 -12.20 25.17 -11.00
N LEU A 201 -12.32 26.09 -11.95
CA LEU A 201 -12.06 25.80 -13.37
C LEU A 201 -10.56 25.63 -13.62
N ALA A 202 -9.72 26.51 -13.05
CA ALA A 202 -8.26 26.44 -13.19
C ALA A 202 -7.69 25.11 -12.68
N VAL A 203 -8.10 24.66 -11.47
CA VAL A 203 -7.71 23.35 -10.92
C VAL A 203 -8.13 22.21 -11.86
N ARG A 204 -9.36 22.24 -12.38
CA ARG A 204 -9.87 21.16 -13.23
C ARG A 204 -9.14 21.09 -14.57
N LEU A 205 -8.85 22.23 -15.20
CA LEU A 205 -8.10 22.28 -16.46
C LEU A 205 -6.66 21.82 -16.25
N GLY A 206 -5.98 22.30 -15.19
CA GLY A 206 -4.62 21.86 -14.86
C GLY A 206 -4.53 20.36 -14.61
N ALA A 207 -5.47 19.79 -13.85
CA ALA A 207 -5.50 18.37 -13.54
C ALA A 207 -5.72 17.52 -14.80
N GLN A 208 -6.65 17.95 -15.66
CA GLN A 208 -6.93 17.27 -16.92
C GLN A 208 -5.74 17.33 -17.89
N ALA A 209 -5.02 18.44 -17.92
CA ALA A 209 -3.82 18.60 -18.74
C ALA A 209 -2.69 17.65 -18.28
N LEU A 210 -2.43 17.56 -16.97
CA LEU A 210 -1.44 16.63 -16.42
C LEU A 210 -1.82 15.17 -16.68
N LEU A 211 -3.09 14.81 -16.49
CA LEU A 211 -3.59 13.45 -16.78
C LEU A 211 -3.39 13.12 -18.26
N GLY A 212 -3.80 14.01 -19.17
CA GLY A 212 -3.67 13.80 -20.62
C GLY A 212 -2.22 13.66 -21.07
N ALA A 213 -1.32 14.48 -20.52
CA ALA A 213 0.11 14.40 -20.83
C ALA A 213 0.74 13.07 -20.37
N ALA A 214 0.33 12.55 -19.21
CA ALA A 214 0.87 11.31 -18.66
C ALA A 214 0.46 10.05 -19.42
N VAL A 215 -0.73 10.03 -20.04
CA VAL A 215 -1.25 8.84 -20.77
C VAL A 215 -1.03 8.90 -22.28
N HIS A 216 -0.68 10.07 -22.82
CA HIS A 216 -0.35 10.22 -24.24
C HIS A 216 1.11 9.83 -24.54
N GLY A 217 2.01 10.02 -23.57
CA GLY A 217 3.45 9.84 -23.73
C GLY A 217 3.91 8.39 -23.80
#